data_AF-A0A2U9CS80-F1
#
_entry.id   AF-A0A2U9CS80-F1
#
_cell.length_a   1.000
_cell.length_b   1.000
_cell.length_c   1.000
_cell.angle_alpha   90.00
_cell.angle_beta   90.00
_cell.angle_gamma   90.00
#
_symmetry.space_group_name_H-M   'P 1'
#
loop_
_entity.id
_entity.type
_entity.pdbx_description
1 polymer ?
#
loop_
_entity_poly.entity_id
_entity_poly.type
_entity_poly.pdbx_seq_one_letter_code
_entity_poly.pdbx_strand_id
1 'polypeptide(L)'
;MHLLLNSNCAFNVTSAAVAVRQEVVSGLLLPVALRQSTTSFLLRRRVATFHRVRTGAIRRALLGVTSLTDMAKFNAPVIQDNPSGWGPCAVPEKFKDMPYQPFSKGDRLGKVADWTGATYQDKRYTNKYSSQFGGGSQYAYFHEEDETSFQLVDTAKTQKTAYQRNRMRFAQRNLRRDKDRRNLTQFNMQTLPKSAKQKERDRMRLQKKFQKQFGVRQKWDQKSQLKPRDSSVEVRSDWEVKEEMDFPRLMKMRYMEVADPLDIECCGGLEYYDKAFDRVTTRNEKQLKSIKRIFHTVTTTDDPVIRKLAKTQGNVFATDAILATLMCCTRSVNSWDIIVQRVGNKLFFDKRDNSDFDLLTVSETANEPPQDEGNSFNSPRNLAMEATYINHNFSQQCLRMGGERHKFPNPNPFVEEDTDKSEVASVAYR
;
A
#
# COMPACT_ATOMS: atom_id res chain seq x y z
N MET A 1 31.96 -15.87 -15.85
CA MET A 1 30.76 -16.04 -16.69
C MET A 1 29.55 -15.88 -15.79
N HIS A 2 28.98 -14.67 -15.77
CA HIS A 2 27.73 -14.36 -15.09
C HIS A 2 26.59 -14.58 -16.08
N LEU A 3 25.58 -15.37 -15.70
CA LEU A 3 24.28 -15.38 -16.35
C LEU A 3 23.29 -14.68 -15.42
N LEU A 4 23.01 -13.43 -15.77
CA LEU A 4 21.92 -12.63 -15.26
C LEU A 4 20.63 -13.13 -15.92
N LEU A 5 19.71 -13.67 -15.11
CA LEU A 5 18.32 -13.85 -15.52
C LEU A 5 17.48 -12.76 -14.88
N ASN A 6 17.21 -11.73 -15.69
CA ASN A 6 16.15 -10.76 -15.50
C ASN A 6 14.83 -11.47 -15.23
N SER A 7 14.26 -11.24 -14.05
CA SER A 7 12.91 -11.68 -13.70
C SER A 7 12.06 -10.46 -13.38
N ASN A 8 11.84 -9.61 -14.39
CA ASN A 8 10.72 -8.66 -14.40
C ASN A 8 9.52 -9.35 -15.05
N CYS A 9 8.85 -10.20 -14.28
CA CYS A 9 7.47 -10.60 -14.55
C CYS A 9 6.71 -10.47 -13.24
N ALA A 10 6.15 -9.28 -13.00
CA ALA A 10 5.07 -9.10 -12.05
C ALA A 10 3.85 -9.87 -12.58
N PHE A 11 3.78 -11.15 -12.24
CA PHE A 11 2.53 -11.88 -12.32
C PHE A 11 1.61 -11.34 -11.22
N ASN A 12 0.37 -11.03 -11.60
CA ASN A 12 -0.74 -10.86 -10.68
C ASN A 12 -0.93 -12.14 -9.87
N VAL A 13 -0.16 -12.29 -8.80
CA VAL A 13 -0.38 -13.28 -7.76
C VAL A 13 -0.75 -12.49 -6.53
N THR A 14 -2.03 -12.54 -6.16
CA THR A 14 -2.46 -12.20 -4.80
C THR A 14 -1.83 -13.24 -3.87
N SER A 15 -0.60 -12.98 -3.44
CA SER A 15 0.11 -13.75 -2.43
C SER A 15 0.00 -13.02 -1.10
N ALA A 16 -0.31 -13.76 -0.04
CA ALA A 16 -0.11 -13.27 1.32
C ALA A 16 1.39 -13.43 1.62
N ALA A 17 2.14 -12.34 1.53
CA ALA A 17 3.54 -12.31 1.93
C ALA A 17 3.62 -12.06 3.44
N VAL A 18 4.23 -12.98 4.19
CA VAL A 18 4.52 -12.78 5.62
C VAL A 18 5.93 -12.19 5.73
N ALA A 19 6.01 -10.87 5.77
CA ALA A 19 7.25 -10.16 6.07
C ALA A 19 7.40 -10.01 7.60
N VAL A 20 8.44 -10.60 8.19
CA VAL A 20 8.68 -10.56 9.63
C VAL A 20 9.89 -9.67 9.91
N ARG A 21 9.67 -8.58 10.65
CA ARG A 21 10.77 -7.76 11.17
C ARG A 21 11.27 -8.36 12.48
N GLN A 22 12.51 -8.85 12.50
CA GLN A 22 13.16 -9.33 13.71
C GLN A 22 13.87 -8.15 14.40
N GLU A 23 13.16 -7.44 15.29
CA GLU A 23 13.82 -6.50 16.20
C GLU A 23 14.43 -7.27 17.37
N VAL A 24 15.77 -7.36 17.40
CA VAL A 24 16.50 -7.81 18.58
C VAL A 24 16.45 -6.65 19.60
N VAL A 25 15.45 -6.68 20.48
CA VAL A 25 15.41 -5.78 21.64
C VAL A 25 16.40 -6.29 22.67
N SER A 26 17.65 -5.86 22.55
CA SER A 26 18.64 -5.97 23.63
C SER A 26 18.18 -5.07 24.78
N GLY A 27 17.61 -5.71 25.80
CA GLY A 27 17.07 -5.05 26.97
C GLY A 27 18.13 -4.31 27.78
N LEU A 28 17.88 -3.03 28.02
CA LEU A 28 18.35 -2.28 29.18
C LEU A 28 17.20 -1.35 29.60
N LEU A 29 16.46 -1.81 30.61
CA LEU A 29 15.47 -1.04 31.34
C LEU A 29 16.17 0.06 32.15
N LEU A 30 15.79 1.31 31.93
CA LEU A 30 15.82 2.40 32.93
C LEU A 30 14.70 3.40 32.60
N PRO A 31 14.07 4.04 33.61
CA PRO A 31 12.75 4.62 33.49
C PRO A 31 12.81 6.05 32.91
N VAL A 32 11.89 6.37 32.00
CA VAL A 32 11.66 7.75 31.55
C VAL A 32 10.50 8.32 32.35
N ALA A 33 10.83 9.20 33.30
CA ALA A 33 9.87 10.10 33.93
C ALA A 33 9.67 11.33 33.03
N LEU A 34 8.40 11.69 32.81
CA LEU A 34 7.97 12.90 32.12
C LEU A 34 8.56 14.17 32.77
N ARG A 35 8.92 15.16 31.92
CA ARG A 35 8.48 16.57 32.10
C ARG A 35 8.72 17.40 30.84
N GLN A 36 7.63 17.94 30.32
CA GLN A 36 7.61 19.09 29.41
C GLN A 36 8.09 20.34 30.19
N SER A 37 8.90 21.19 29.56
CA SER A 37 8.78 22.65 29.71
C SER A 37 9.59 23.37 28.64
N THR A 38 8.85 24.09 27.79
CA THR A 38 9.29 25.20 26.95
C THR A 38 9.84 26.35 27.77
N THR A 39 11.02 26.88 27.46
CA THR A 39 11.29 28.33 27.54
C THR A 39 12.59 28.72 26.84
N SER A 40 12.43 29.62 25.88
CA SER A 40 13.44 30.55 25.35
C SER A 40 14.03 31.40 26.49
N PHE A 41 15.31 31.77 26.44
CA PHE A 41 15.76 33.15 26.76
C PHE A 41 17.25 33.39 26.44
N LEU A 42 17.41 34.40 25.59
CA LEU A 42 18.53 35.28 25.25
C LEU A 42 19.84 35.20 26.06
N LEU A 43 20.91 35.00 25.28
CA LEU A 43 22.32 35.18 25.61
C LEU A 43 22.64 36.68 25.83
N ARG A 44 22.97 37.09 27.05
CA ARG A 44 23.74 38.32 27.32
C ARG A 44 24.94 38.01 28.19
N ARG A 45 26.11 37.96 27.54
CA ARG A 45 27.43 37.98 28.17
C ARG A 45 27.67 39.36 28.81
N ARG A 46 27.90 39.40 30.12
CA ARG A 46 28.77 40.40 30.76
C ARG A 46 29.62 39.69 31.79
N VAL A 47 30.89 39.53 31.45
CA VAL A 47 31.97 39.12 32.36
C VAL A 47 32.58 40.41 32.90
N ALA A 48 32.55 40.60 34.21
CA ALA A 48 33.39 41.55 34.91
C ALA A 48 34.13 40.78 36.01
N THR A 49 35.43 40.65 35.77
CA THR A 49 36.51 40.27 36.68
C THR A 49 36.40 40.94 38.05
N PHE A 50 36.73 40.24 39.13
CA PHE A 50 37.64 40.77 40.15
C PHE A 50 38.31 39.67 40.97
N HIS A 51 39.63 39.81 41.10
CA HIS A 51 40.54 39.00 41.88
C HIS A 51 40.21 38.99 43.37
N ARG A 52 40.38 37.85 44.04
CA ARG A 52 41.15 37.84 45.29
C ARG A 52 41.88 36.52 45.52
N VAL A 53 43.12 36.71 45.90
CA VAL A 53 44.22 35.78 46.09
C VAL A 53 44.20 35.20 47.51
N ARG A 54 44.76 33.99 47.61
CA ARG A 54 45.53 33.39 48.74
C ARG A 54 44.84 32.41 49.70
N THR A 55 45.44 31.21 49.65
CA THR A 55 45.98 30.38 50.75
C THR A 55 45.02 29.54 51.57
N GLY A 56 45.34 28.24 51.61
CA GLY A 56 44.90 27.33 52.67
C GLY A 56 44.80 25.89 52.19
N ALA A 57 45.93 25.19 52.14
CA ALA A 57 45.99 23.76 51.86
C ALA A 57 45.29 22.96 52.98
N ILE A 58 44.33 22.11 52.63
CA ILE A 58 43.91 20.97 53.48
C ILE A 58 43.85 19.70 52.62
N ARG A 59 44.91 18.91 52.79
CA ARG A 59 44.98 17.44 52.89
C ARG A 59 44.01 16.57 52.07
N ARG A 60 44.64 15.85 51.13
CA ARG A 60 44.50 14.40 50.84
C ARG A 60 43.25 13.70 51.38
N ALA A 61 42.41 13.24 50.46
CA ALA A 61 41.86 11.89 50.50
C ALA A 61 41.95 11.28 49.09
N LEU A 62 42.77 10.24 48.97
CA LEU A 62 42.73 9.27 47.89
C LEU A 62 41.40 8.54 47.97
N LEU A 63 40.72 8.40 46.83
CA LEU A 63 40.20 7.15 46.25
C LEU A 63 39.18 7.54 45.18
N GLY A 64 39.47 7.13 43.94
CA GLY A 64 38.76 7.61 42.76
C GLY A 64 37.40 6.96 42.56
N VAL A 65 36.53 7.67 41.84
CA VAL A 65 35.49 7.13 40.96
C VAL A 65 35.25 8.16 39.86
N THR A 66 35.53 7.73 38.62
CA THR A 66 34.97 8.12 37.32
C THR A 66 34.17 9.43 37.18
N SER A 67 34.62 10.32 36.28
CA SER A 67 33.81 10.98 35.25
C SER A 67 34.62 12.12 34.60
N LEU A 68 34.29 12.45 33.34
CA LEU A 68 34.72 13.59 32.49
C LEU A 68 35.76 13.24 31.41
N THR A 69 35.34 13.02 30.16
CA THR A 69 35.04 14.06 29.16
C THR A 69 34.78 13.41 27.79
N ASP A 70 33.57 13.54 27.24
CA ASP A 70 33.32 13.30 25.82
C ASP A 70 33.95 14.48 25.04
N MET A 71 35.19 14.30 24.59
CA MET A 71 35.91 15.33 23.83
C MET A 71 35.44 15.30 22.37
N ALA A 72 35.16 16.49 21.81
CA ALA A 72 34.81 16.63 20.40
C ALA A 72 35.89 15.99 19.50
N LYS A 73 35.48 15.00 18.70
CA LYS A 73 36.36 14.23 17.83
C LYS A 73 36.65 14.99 16.54
N PHE A 74 37.93 15.30 16.29
CA PHE A 74 38.40 15.85 15.02
C PHE A 74 39.35 14.86 14.35
N ASN A 75 38.96 14.34 13.19
CA ASN A 75 39.82 13.52 12.35
C ASN A 75 40.44 14.40 11.27
N ALA A 76 41.76 14.29 11.05
CA ALA A 76 42.44 15.05 10.02
C ALA A 76 41.88 14.70 8.63
N PRO A 77 41.54 15.69 7.78
CA PRO A 77 41.06 15.42 6.43
C PRO A 77 42.20 14.87 5.56
N VAL A 78 41.89 13.89 4.73
CA VAL A 78 42.84 13.33 3.75
C VAL A 78 42.99 14.32 2.59
N ILE A 79 44.22 14.77 2.34
CA ILE A 79 44.56 15.68 1.25
C ILE A 79 45.49 14.96 0.28
N GLN A 80 45.29 15.19 -1.02
CA GLN A 80 46.13 14.64 -2.08
C GLN A 80 47.48 15.37 -2.14
N ASP A 81 48.58 14.64 -2.32
CA ASP A 81 49.91 15.22 -2.49
C ASP A 81 50.28 15.22 -3.99
N ASN A 82 50.68 16.40 -4.50
CA ASN A 82 51.09 16.58 -5.89
C ASN A 82 52.48 17.24 -5.94
N PRO A 83 53.57 16.47 -6.13
CA PRO A 83 54.92 17.00 -6.16
C PRO A 83 55.24 17.88 -7.38
N SER A 84 54.45 17.77 -8.45
CA SER A 84 54.75 18.35 -9.77
C SER A 84 53.89 19.55 -10.15
N GLY A 85 52.92 19.91 -9.32
CA GLY A 85 52.06 21.07 -9.57
C GLY A 85 51.00 21.27 -8.47
N TRP A 86 50.21 22.33 -8.61
CA TRP A 86 49.19 22.70 -7.62
C TRP A 86 47.76 22.22 -7.98
N GLY A 87 47.62 21.42 -9.04
CA GLY A 87 46.33 20.93 -9.55
C GLY A 87 45.94 19.52 -9.06
N PRO A 88 44.75 19.02 -9.48
CA PRO A 88 44.33 17.66 -9.17
C PRO A 88 45.29 16.63 -9.77
N CYS A 89 45.78 15.70 -8.95
CA CYS A 89 46.72 14.65 -9.37
C CYS A 89 46.04 13.31 -9.68
N ALA A 90 44.83 13.09 -9.17
CA ALA A 90 44.07 11.87 -9.37
C ALA A 90 42.59 12.16 -9.64
N VAL A 91 41.94 11.28 -10.40
CA VAL A 91 40.48 11.27 -10.54
C VAL A 91 39.90 10.88 -9.17
N PRO A 92 38.85 11.57 -8.67
CA PRO A 92 38.21 11.20 -7.42
C PRO A 92 37.77 9.73 -7.44
N GLU A 93 38.11 8.99 -6.37
CA GLU A 93 37.82 7.55 -6.24
C GLU A 93 36.33 7.23 -6.46
N LYS A 94 35.45 8.14 -6.04
CA LYS A 94 33.99 8.04 -6.21
C LYS A 94 33.52 7.85 -7.66
N PHE A 95 34.29 8.30 -8.65
CA PHE A 95 33.90 8.26 -10.07
C PHE A 95 34.88 7.46 -10.94
N LYS A 96 35.87 6.78 -10.34
CA LYS A 96 36.92 6.08 -11.08
C LYS A 96 36.38 4.83 -11.80
N ASP A 97 35.49 4.09 -11.16
CA ASP A 97 34.99 2.81 -11.65
C ASP A 97 33.64 2.93 -12.38
N MET A 98 33.22 4.15 -12.73
CA MET A 98 31.91 4.43 -13.31
C MET A 98 32.05 5.33 -14.55
N PRO A 99 31.45 4.97 -15.71
CA PRO A 99 31.40 5.85 -16.87
C PRO A 99 30.81 7.22 -16.51
N TYR A 100 31.57 8.30 -16.74
CA TYR A 100 31.11 9.63 -16.39
C TYR A 100 30.04 10.11 -17.38
N GLN A 101 28.86 10.48 -16.87
CA GLN A 101 27.82 11.16 -17.62
C GLN A 101 27.30 12.37 -16.83
N PRO A 102 27.37 13.60 -17.38
CA PRO A 102 26.83 14.78 -16.71
C PRO A 102 25.31 14.71 -16.59
N PHE A 103 24.77 15.23 -15.49
CA PHE A 103 23.33 15.31 -15.26
C PHE A 103 22.98 16.48 -14.33
N SER A 104 21.71 16.90 -14.35
CA SER A 104 21.14 17.89 -13.44
C SER A 104 20.14 17.23 -12.50
N LYS A 105 20.26 17.48 -11.18
CA LYS A 105 19.33 16.97 -10.16
C LYS A 105 17.98 17.69 -10.15
N GLY A 106 17.89 18.87 -10.78
CA GLY A 106 16.67 19.68 -10.85
C GLY A 106 15.75 19.30 -12.01
N ASP A 107 16.18 18.39 -12.88
CA ASP A 107 15.41 18.01 -14.06
C ASP A 107 14.17 17.20 -13.66
N ARG A 108 13.08 17.40 -14.38
CA ARG A 108 11.81 16.72 -14.11
C ARG A 108 11.94 15.22 -14.42
N LEU A 109 11.56 14.36 -13.48
CA LEU A 109 11.52 12.91 -13.63
C LEU A 109 10.11 12.40 -14.01
N GLY A 110 10.01 11.16 -14.51
CA GLY A 110 8.74 10.48 -14.79
C GLY A 110 8.33 10.35 -16.27
N LYS A 111 9.30 10.21 -17.18
CA LYS A 111 9.02 9.88 -18.60
C LYS A 111 8.77 8.38 -18.75
N VAL A 112 7.67 8.01 -19.41
CA VAL A 112 7.28 6.62 -19.69
C VAL A 112 7.93 6.16 -21.00
N ALA A 113 8.39 4.91 -21.06
CA ALA A 113 8.79 4.26 -22.31
C ALA A 113 7.60 3.45 -22.86
N ASP A 114 7.25 3.66 -24.13
CA ASP A 114 6.10 3.01 -24.77
C ASP A 114 6.52 2.50 -26.16
N TRP A 115 6.64 1.18 -26.30
CA TRP A 115 7.00 0.51 -27.57
C TRP A 115 5.86 0.56 -28.61
N THR A 116 4.63 0.92 -28.21
CA THR A 116 3.50 1.08 -29.14
C THR A 116 3.39 2.50 -29.69
N GLY A 117 4.10 3.47 -29.09
CA GLY A 117 4.11 4.89 -29.49
C GLY A 117 2.78 5.64 -29.28
N ALA A 118 1.82 5.06 -28.56
CA ALA A 118 0.48 5.63 -28.41
C ALA A 118 0.40 6.74 -27.33
N THR A 119 1.29 6.70 -26.34
CA THR A 119 1.22 7.51 -25.12
C THR A 119 1.49 9.01 -25.35
N TYR A 120 2.36 9.37 -26.31
CA TYR A 120 2.81 10.75 -26.52
C TYR A 120 2.38 11.33 -27.89
N GLN A 121 1.08 11.43 -28.13
CA GLN A 121 0.55 12.09 -29.34
C GLN A 121 0.87 13.60 -29.38
N ASP A 122 0.99 14.25 -28.21
CA ASP A 122 1.37 15.66 -28.08
C ASP A 122 2.83 15.81 -27.63
N LYS A 123 3.68 16.30 -28.54
CA LYS A 123 5.13 16.50 -28.33
C LYS A 123 5.47 17.50 -27.22
N ARG A 124 4.49 18.25 -26.69
CA ARG A 124 4.71 19.18 -25.58
C ARG A 124 5.05 18.49 -24.26
N TYR A 125 4.64 17.23 -24.08
CA TYR A 125 4.95 16.47 -22.85
C TYR A 125 6.36 15.90 -22.86
N THR A 126 6.86 15.44 -24.02
CA THR A 126 8.21 14.91 -24.15
C THR A 126 9.30 15.98 -23.93
N ASN A 127 9.04 17.22 -24.34
CA ASN A 127 9.98 18.34 -24.16
C ASN A 127 10.17 18.76 -22.69
N LYS A 128 9.29 18.33 -21.77
CA LYS A 128 9.45 18.62 -20.32
C LYS A 128 10.49 17.74 -19.64
N TYR A 129 10.91 16.67 -20.31
CA TYR A 129 11.87 15.67 -19.80
C TYR A 129 13.18 15.68 -20.59
N SER A 130 13.37 16.65 -21.50
CA SER A 130 14.67 16.84 -22.13
C SER A 130 15.59 17.55 -21.15
N SER A 131 16.74 16.94 -20.84
CA SER A 131 17.76 17.61 -20.05
C SER A 131 18.34 18.79 -20.83
N GLN A 132 18.40 19.96 -20.21
CA GLN A 132 18.98 21.17 -20.81
C GLN A 132 20.51 21.15 -20.77
N PHE A 133 21.10 20.36 -19.87
CA PHE A 133 22.54 20.24 -19.67
C PHE A 133 22.91 18.80 -19.36
N GLY A 134 23.73 18.18 -20.23
CA GLY A 134 24.24 16.82 -20.02
C GLY A 134 23.67 15.75 -20.96
N GLY A 135 23.58 16.04 -22.25
CA GLY A 135 23.27 15.04 -23.27
C GLY A 135 24.42 14.04 -23.45
N GLY A 136 24.32 12.88 -22.81
CA GLY A 136 25.26 11.76 -22.96
C GLY A 136 24.53 10.45 -23.23
N SER A 137 25.19 9.56 -23.98
CA SER A 137 24.67 8.22 -24.32
C SER A 137 25.56 7.09 -23.79
N GLN A 138 26.35 7.36 -22.74
CA GLN A 138 27.28 6.36 -22.16
C GLN A 138 26.53 5.18 -21.52
N TYR A 139 25.31 5.44 -21.03
CA TYR A 139 24.39 4.43 -20.49
C TYR A 139 23.22 4.12 -21.44
N ALA A 140 23.39 4.31 -22.75
CA ALA A 140 22.36 4.02 -23.74
C ALA A 140 22.55 2.63 -24.36
N TYR A 141 21.43 1.92 -24.54
CA TYR A 141 21.38 0.70 -25.33
C TYR A 141 20.78 1.02 -26.71
N PHE A 142 21.49 0.64 -27.77
CA PHE A 142 21.01 0.74 -29.14
C PHE A 142 20.71 -0.67 -29.64
N HIS A 143 19.45 -0.92 -30.00
CA HIS A 143 19.06 -2.18 -30.60
C HIS A 143 19.25 -2.09 -32.12
N GLU A 144 20.17 -2.90 -32.68
CA GLU A 144 20.48 -2.85 -34.12
C GLU A 144 19.37 -3.44 -35.00
N GLU A 145 18.51 -4.30 -34.43
CA GLU A 145 17.41 -4.99 -35.13
C GLU A 145 16.02 -4.61 -34.55
N ASP A 146 15.73 -3.32 -34.41
CA ASP A 146 14.41 -2.83 -33.93
C ASP A 146 13.30 -2.95 -35.01
N GLU A 147 13.20 -4.14 -35.61
CA GLU A 147 12.24 -4.46 -36.66
C GLU A 147 11.21 -5.46 -36.17
N THR A 148 9.92 -5.16 -36.37
CA THR A 148 8.82 -6.11 -36.16
C THR A 148 8.73 -7.15 -37.30
N SER A 149 9.85 -7.48 -37.92
CA SER A 149 9.93 -8.36 -39.10
C SER A 149 9.84 -9.84 -38.74
N PHE A 150 10.21 -10.20 -37.50
CA PHE A 150 10.11 -11.57 -37.00
C PHE A 150 8.67 -11.95 -36.66
N GLN A 151 8.24 -13.14 -37.11
CA GLN A 151 6.98 -13.75 -36.74
C GLN A 151 7.22 -14.88 -35.73
N LEU A 152 6.46 -14.88 -34.64
CA LEU A 152 6.51 -15.95 -33.64
C LEU A 152 5.88 -17.23 -34.21
N VAL A 153 6.66 -18.29 -34.34
CA VAL A 153 6.17 -19.61 -34.76
C VAL A 153 5.60 -20.34 -33.54
N ASP A 154 4.29 -20.55 -33.53
CA ASP A 154 3.61 -21.31 -32.48
C ASP A 154 3.75 -22.82 -32.74
N THR A 155 4.42 -23.54 -31.85
CA THR A 155 4.52 -25.02 -31.87
C THR A 155 3.44 -25.70 -31.04
N ALA A 156 2.56 -24.95 -30.36
CA ALA A 156 1.45 -25.50 -29.62
C ALA A 156 0.30 -25.85 -30.59
N LYS A 157 -0.15 -27.11 -30.59
CA LYS A 157 -1.41 -27.49 -31.24
C LYS A 157 -2.56 -26.79 -30.53
N THR A 158 -2.99 -25.64 -31.05
CA THR A 158 -4.12 -24.89 -30.54
C THR A 158 -5.38 -25.77 -30.60
N GLN A 159 -5.88 -26.24 -29.45
CA GLN A 159 -7.20 -26.89 -29.39
C GLN A 159 -8.27 -25.84 -29.64
N LYS A 160 -8.85 -25.86 -30.85
CA LYS A 160 -9.97 -24.98 -31.19
C LYS A 160 -11.26 -25.52 -30.59
N THR A 161 -11.83 -24.79 -29.65
CA THR A 161 -13.21 -25.00 -29.19
C THR A 161 -14.19 -24.82 -30.36
N ALA A 162 -15.18 -25.71 -30.44
CA ALA A 162 -16.07 -25.90 -31.58
C ALA A 162 -16.83 -24.64 -32.05
N TYR A 163 -16.97 -23.63 -31.17
CA TYR A 163 -17.73 -22.42 -31.43
C TYR A 163 -17.08 -21.44 -32.41
N GLN A 164 -15.77 -21.51 -32.65
CA GLN A 164 -15.07 -20.61 -33.58
C GLN A 164 -15.05 -21.10 -35.04
N ARG A 165 -15.50 -22.34 -35.31
CA ARG A 165 -15.41 -22.93 -36.66
C ARG A 165 -16.31 -22.22 -37.69
N ASN A 166 -17.35 -21.50 -37.25
CA ASN A 166 -18.32 -20.87 -38.15
C ASN A 166 -18.03 -19.40 -38.53
N ARG A 167 -16.99 -18.77 -37.97
CA ARG A 167 -16.62 -17.37 -38.31
C ARG A 167 -15.75 -17.27 -39.57
N MET A 168 -15.08 -18.36 -39.96
CA MET A 168 -14.17 -18.42 -41.11
C MET A 168 -14.86 -18.42 -42.48
N ARG A 169 -16.16 -18.77 -42.57
CA ARG A 169 -16.88 -18.74 -43.87
C ARG A 169 -17.20 -17.33 -44.36
N PHE A 170 -17.35 -16.34 -43.48
CA PHE A 170 -17.58 -14.94 -43.88
C PHE A 170 -16.29 -14.18 -44.25
N ALA A 171 -15.15 -14.54 -43.64
CA ALA A 171 -13.86 -13.93 -43.97
C ALA A 171 -13.33 -14.36 -45.35
N GLN A 172 -13.57 -15.62 -45.76
CA GLN A 172 -13.16 -16.12 -47.08
C GLN A 172 -13.93 -15.48 -48.26
N ARG A 173 -15.16 -15.00 -48.05
CA ARG A 173 -15.93 -14.30 -49.09
C ARG A 173 -15.40 -12.89 -49.36
N ASN A 174 -14.82 -12.24 -48.36
CA ASN A 174 -14.21 -10.92 -48.52
C ASN A 174 -12.81 -10.98 -49.15
N LEU A 175 -12.02 -12.03 -48.89
CA LEU A 175 -10.70 -12.19 -49.53
C LEU A 175 -10.79 -12.46 -51.04
N ARG A 176 -11.85 -13.12 -51.53
CA ARG A 176 -12.07 -13.28 -52.98
C ARG A 176 -12.43 -11.96 -53.67
N ARG A 177 -13.22 -11.10 -53.03
CA ARG A 177 -13.54 -9.76 -53.56
C ARG A 177 -12.34 -8.81 -53.62
N ASP A 178 -11.38 -8.92 -52.69
CA ASP A 178 -10.18 -8.08 -52.71
C ASP A 178 -9.13 -8.56 -53.72
N LYS A 179 -9.14 -9.85 -54.11
CA LYS A 179 -8.29 -10.36 -55.19
C LYS A 179 -8.80 -9.93 -56.58
N ASP A 180 -10.12 -9.89 -56.78
CA ASP A 180 -10.73 -9.37 -58.01
C ASP A 180 -10.60 -7.84 -58.14
N ARG A 181 -10.51 -7.12 -57.01
CA ARG A 181 -10.30 -5.65 -57.00
C ARG A 181 -8.87 -5.24 -57.34
N ARG A 182 -7.86 -6.05 -57.03
CA ARG A 182 -6.45 -5.79 -57.41
C ARG A 182 -6.19 -6.02 -58.89
N ASN A 183 -6.87 -6.99 -59.52
CA ASN A 183 -6.74 -7.22 -60.97
C ASN A 183 -7.47 -6.17 -61.83
N LEU A 184 -8.42 -5.41 -61.28
CA LEU A 184 -9.08 -4.31 -61.99
C LEU A 184 -8.38 -2.95 -61.81
N THR A 185 -7.41 -2.84 -60.87
CA THR A 185 -6.69 -1.57 -60.63
C THR A 185 -5.54 -1.32 -61.60
N GLN A 186 -5.23 -2.28 -62.49
CA GLN A 186 -4.26 -2.10 -63.58
C GLN A 186 -4.88 -1.62 -64.90
N PHE A 187 -6.20 -1.45 -65.00
CA PHE A 187 -6.85 -1.17 -66.29
C PHE A 187 -7.84 0.00 -66.30
N ASN A 188 -7.65 1.05 -65.48
CA ASN A 188 -8.50 2.23 -65.59
C ASN A 188 -7.82 3.56 -65.22
N MET A 189 -7.01 4.06 -66.15
CA MET A 189 -6.65 5.47 -66.28
C MET A 189 -7.76 6.22 -67.05
N GLN A 190 -9.00 6.21 -66.52
CA GLN A 190 -10.09 7.01 -67.09
C GLN A 190 -10.93 7.69 -66.00
N THR A 191 -11.23 8.95 -66.26
CA THR A 191 -11.88 9.92 -65.39
C THR A 191 -13.31 9.51 -65.04
N LEU A 192 -13.57 9.23 -63.76
CA LEU A 192 -14.91 8.90 -63.27
C LEU A 192 -15.86 10.13 -63.28
N PRO A 193 -17.12 10.00 -63.72
CA PRO A 193 -18.12 11.07 -63.68
C PRO A 193 -18.51 11.46 -62.25
N LYS A 194 -18.87 12.74 -62.05
CA LYS A 194 -19.09 13.38 -60.73
C LYS A 194 -20.09 12.66 -59.81
N SER A 195 -21.03 11.87 -60.33
CA SER A 195 -22.04 11.14 -59.54
C SER A 195 -21.49 9.90 -58.83
N ALA A 196 -20.43 9.26 -59.36
CA ALA A 196 -19.80 8.09 -58.75
C ALA A 196 -18.95 8.45 -57.52
N LYS A 197 -18.32 9.63 -57.54
CA LYS A 197 -17.52 10.17 -56.41
C LYS A 197 -18.37 10.43 -55.15
N GLN A 198 -19.64 10.79 -55.29
CA GLN A 198 -20.53 11.05 -54.15
C GLN A 198 -20.87 9.75 -53.40
N LYS A 199 -21.18 8.69 -54.14
CA LYS A 199 -21.56 7.36 -53.60
C LYS A 199 -20.39 6.68 -52.88
N GLU A 200 -19.16 6.85 -53.37
CA GLU A 200 -17.92 6.41 -52.72
C GLU A 200 -17.68 7.14 -51.38
N ARG A 201 -17.97 8.45 -51.34
CA ARG A 201 -17.80 9.30 -50.15
C ARG A 201 -18.79 8.93 -49.04
N ASP A 202 -20.03 8.59 -49.41
CA ASP A 202 -21.05 8.12 -48.45
C ASP A 202 -20.75 6.72 -47.93
N ARG A 203 -20.22 5.82 -48.77
CA ARG A 203 -19.74 4.50 -48.33
C ARG A 203 -18.56 4.62 -47.34
N MET A 204 -17.62 5.53 -47.60
CA MET A 204 -16.52 5.83 -46.66
C MET A 204 -17.01 6.45 -45.35
N ARG A 205 -18.03 7.31 -45.38
CA ARG A 205 -18.64 7.88 -44.16
C ARG A 205 -19.35 6.81 -43.32
N LEU A 206 -20.06 5.87 -43.95
CA LEU A 206 -20.71 4.76 -43.26
C LEU A 206 -19.69 3.81 -42.63
N GLN A 207 -18.59 3.52 -43.34
CA GLN A 207 -17.50 2.69 -42.83
C GLN A 207 -16.77 3.37 -41.65
N LYS A 208 -16.52 4.68 -41.70
CA LYS A 208 -15.99 5.45 -40.56
C LYS A 208 -16.95 5.47 -39.36
N LYS A 209 -18.27 5.52 -39.57
CA LYS A 209 -19.26 5.41 -38.49
C LYS A 209 -19.22 4.02 -37.85
N PHE A 210 -19.17 2.95 -38.64
CA PHE A 210 -19.09 1.58 -38.15
C PHE A 210 -17.78 1.32 -37.39
N GLN A 211 -16.65 1.83 -37.90
CA GLN A 211 -15.34 1.69 -37.25
C GLN A 211 -15.25 2.49 -35.94
N LYS A 212 -15.89 3.68 -35.86
CA LYS A 212 -16.05 4.41 -34.60
C LYS A 212 -16.94 3.67 -33.61
N GLN A 213 -18.00 3.01 -34.06
CA GLN A 213 -18.92 2.27 -33.18
C GLN A 213 -18.29 0.99 -32.59
N PHE A 214 -17.40 0.32 -33.34
CA PHE A 214 -16.62 -0.82 -32.83
C PHE A 214 -15.41 -0.39 -31.97
N GLY A 215 -14.78 0.74 -32.26
CA GLY A 215 -13.70 1.30 -31.43
C GLY A 215 -14.15 1.82 -30.07
N VAL A 216 -15.40 2.28 -29.94
CA VAL A 216 -16.00 2.68 -28.65
C VAL A 216 -16.24 1.48 -27.73
N ARG A 217 -16.52 0.29 -28.28
CA ARG A 217 -16.64 -0.96 -27.50
C ARG A 217 -15.30 -1.40 -26.92
N GLN A 218 -14.21 -1.34 -27.68
CA GLN A 218 -12.88 -1.67 -27.16
C GLN A 218 -12.36 -0.67 -26.12
N LYS A 219 -12.75 0.61 -26.19
CA LYS A 219 -12.41 1.60 -25.15
C LYS A 219 -13.08 1.33 -23.82
N TRP A 220 -14.24 0.66 -23.81
CA TRP A 220 -14.93 0.27 -22.58
C TRP A 220 -14.21 -0.92 -21.92
N ASP A 221 -13.79 -1.90 -22.72
CA ASP A 221 -12.99 -3.05 -22.23
C ASP A 221 -11.61 -2.63 -21.71
N GLN A 222 -11.00 -1.57 -22.28
CA GLN A 222 -9.68 -1.10 -21.85
C GLN A 222 -9.70 -0.35 -20.49
N LYS A 223 -10.89 0.00 -19.97
CA LYS A 223 -11.04 0.56 -18.61
C LYS A 223 -10.89 -0.51 -17.51
N SER A 224 -10.83 -1.80 -17.88
CA SER A 224 -10.63 -2.93 -16.97
C SER A 224 -9.15 -3.22 -16.67
N GLN A 225 -8.24 -2.28 -16.94
CA GLN A 225 -6.93 -2.28 -16.28
C GLN A 225 -7.17 -1.85 -14.83
N LEU A 226 -7.55 -2.82 -13.99
CA LEU A 226 -7.60 -2.66 -12.54
C LEU A 226 -6.30 -1.97 -12.12
N LYS A 227 -6.41 -0.75 -11.59
CA LYS A 227 -5.25 -0.05 -11.06
C LYS A 227 -4.52 -0.97 -10.07
N PRO A 228 -3.18 -1.01 -10.10
CA PRO A 228 -2.42 -1.65 -9.05
C PRO A 228 -2.89 -1.11 -7.70
N ARG A 229 -3.29 -2.00 -6.81
CA ARG A 229 -3.77 -1.63 -5.48
C ARG A 229 -2.57 -1.25 -4.61
N ASP A 230 -2.76 -0.23 -3.78
CA ASP A 230 -1.72 0.23 -2.88
C ASP A 230 -1.50 -0.79 -1.75
N SER A 231 -0.24 -0.95 -1.35
CA SER A 231 0.14 -1.78 -0.20
C SER A 231 -0.29 -1.07 1.08
N SER A 232 -0.82 -1.80 2.06
CA SER A 232 -1.24 -1.25 3.35
C SER A 232 -0.05 -0.69 4.14
N VAL A 233 1.16 -1.15 3.83
CA VAL A 233 2.41 -0.73 4.45
C VAL A 233 3.45 -0.37 3.41
N GLU A 234 4.31 0.60 3.75
CA GLU A 234 5.50 0.92 2.98
C GLU A 234 6.51 -0.22 3.12
N VAL A 235 6.61 -1.06 2.10
CA VAL A 235 7.59 -2.15 2.06
C VAL A 235 8.99 -1.56 1.94
N ARG A 236 9.85 -1.82 2.94
CA ARG A 236 11.23 -1.34 2.98
C ARG A 236 12.21 -2.43 2.59
N SER A 237 13.39 -2.04 2.11
CA SER A 237 14.44 -2.97 1.66
C SER A 237 15.15 -3.72 2.79
N ASP A 238 14.98 -3.29 4.05
CA ASP A 238 15.52 -3.96 5.23
C ASP A 238 14.66 -5.14 5.72
N TRP A 239 13.52 -5.38 5.06
CA TRP A 239 12.61 -6.46 5.43
C TRP A 239 13.09 -7.80 4.89
N GLU A 240 13.15 -8.80 5.78
CA GLU A 240 13.50 -10.16 5.42
C GLU A 240 12.23 -10.97 5.12
N VAL A 241 12.16 -11.54 3.92
CA VAL A 241 11.08 -12.44 3.54
C VAL A 241 11.33 -13.80 4.21
N LYS A 242 10.40 -14.23 5.08
CA LYS A 242 10.49 -15.52 5.77
C LYS A 242 9.77 -16.63 5.00
N GLU A 243 8.53 -16.37 4.62
CA GLU A 243 7.71 -17.34 3.88
C GLU A 243 6.70 -16.62 2.99
N GLU A 244 6.47 -17.18 1.82
CA GLU A 244 5.42 -16.76 0.89
C GLU A 244 4.36 -17.86 0.80
N MET A 245 3.10 -17.48 0.98
CA MET A 245 1.97 -18.40 0.89
C MET A 245 0.95 -17.88 -0.14
N ASP A 246 0.54 -18.76 -1.04
CA ASP A 246 -0.51 -18.48 -2.01
C ASP A 246 -1.88 -18.98 -1.50
N PHE A 247 -2.96 -18.35 -1.96
CA PHE A 247 -4.32 -18.73 -1.55
C PHE A 247 -4.67 -20.21 -1.83
N PRO A 248 -4.26 -20.83 -2.96
CA PRO A 248 -4.47 -22.25 -3.19
C PRO A 248 -3.85 -23.18 -2.13
N ARG A 249 -2.67 -22.84 -1.58
CA ARG A 249 -2.08 -23.59 -0.45
C ARG A 249 -2.91 -23.43 0.81
N LEU A 250 -3.35 -22.20 1.12
CA LEU A 250 -4.16 -21.92 2.30
C LEU A 250 -5.52 -22.64 2.27
N MET A 251 -6.19 -22.67 1.12
CA MET A 251 -7.50 -23.34 0.95
C MET A 251 -7.47 -24.86 1.18
N LYS A 252 -6.29 -25.48 1.08
CA LYS A 252 -6.11 -26.93 1.32
C LYS A 252 -5.81 -27.25 2.77
N MET A 253 -5.49 -26.27 3.60
CA MET A 253 -5.21 -26.48 5.02
C MET A 253 -6.50 -26.83 5.77
N ARG A 254 -6.38 -27.74 6.73
CA ARG A 254 -7.49 -28.19 7.57
C ARG A 254 -6.97 -28.47 8.97
N TYR A 255 -7.74 -28.05 9.97
CA TYR A 255 -7.47 -28.32 11.37
C TYR A 255 -8.80 -28.69 12.02
N MET A 256 -8.92 -29.92 12.50
CA MET A 256 -10.21 -30.50 12.96
C MET A 256 -10.31 -30.58 14.49
N GLU A 257 -9.18 -30.50 15.20
CA GLU A 257 -9.11 -30.73 16.64
C GLU A 257 -9.13 -29.39 17.40
N VAL A 258 -10.27 -28.71 17.37
CA VAL A 258 -10.53 -27.51 18.18
C VAL A 258 -11.50 -27.89 19.29
N ALA A 259 -11.09 -27.69 20.54
CA ALA A 259 -11.94 -27.88 21.70
C ALA A 259 -12.82 -26.65 21.95
N ASP A 260 -13.94 -26.83 22.65
CA ASP A 260 -14.78 -25.72 23.09
C ASP A 260 -14.00 -24.79 24.02
N PRO A 261 -14.08 -23.47 23.82
CA PRO A 261 -13.36 -22.50 24.65
C PRO A 261 -13.92 -22.48 26.08
N LEU A 262 -13.07 -22.09 27.02
CA LEU A 262 -13.45 -21.84 28.41
C LEU A 262 -13.35 -20.33 28.68
N ASP A 263 -14.45 -19.72 29.10
CA ASP A 263 -14.50 -18.31 29.47
C ASP A 263 -13.65 -18.09 30.74
N ILE A 264 -12.58 -17.30 30.61
CA ILE A 264 -11.67 -16.99 31.73
C ILE A 264 -12.12 -15.72 32.44
N GLU A 265 -12.40 -14.65 31.68
CA GLU A 265 -12.73 -13.35 32.23
C GLU A 265 -13.80 -12.65 31.37
N CYS A 266 -14.95 -12.37 31.97
CA CYS A 266 -16.04 -11.68 31.28
C CYS A 266 -16.18 -10.25 31.83
N CYS A 267 -16.02 -9.27 30.96
CA CYS A 267 -15.94 -7.84 31.29
C CYS A 267 -16.98 -7.01 30.53
N GLY A 268 -17.45 -5.92 31.13
CA GLY A 268 -18.27 -4.90 30.48
C GLY A 268 -19.77 -5.04 30.73
N GLY A 269 -20.57 -4.54 29.80
CA GLY A 269 -22.02 -4.51 29.98
C GLY A 269 -22.78 -4.26 28.67
N LEU A 270 -23.92 -4.94 28.54
CA LEU A 270 -24.73 -4.94 27.32
C LEU A 270 -26.09 -4.29 27.57
N GLU A 271 -26.49 -3.36 26.72
CA GLU A 271 -27.87 -2.88 26.61
C GLU A 271 -28.74 -3.93 25.89
N TYR A 272 -30.02 -4.00 26.24
CA TYR A 272 -30.95 -4.92 25.58
C TYR A 272 -31.31 -4.47 24.17
N TYR A 273 -31.35 -5.42 23.24
CA TYR A 273 -31.82 -5.19 21.87
C TYR A 273 -33.30 -4.77 21.84
N ASP A 274 -33.62 -3.77 21.01
CA ASP A 274 -34.99 -3.36 20.78
C ASP A 274 -35.64 -4.16 19.63
N LYS A 275 -36.45 -5.15 20.00
CA LYS A 275 -37.21 -6.00 19.06
C LYS A 275 -38.13 -5.24 18.10
N ALA A 276 -38.40 -3.95 18.33
CA ALA A 276 -39.12 -3.13 17.35
C ALA A 276 -38.35 -2.97 16.03
N PHE A 277 -37.01 -3.07 16.05
CA PHE A 277 -36.18 -3.00 14.85
C PHE A 277 -36.37 -4.19 13.90
N ASP A 278 -36.83 -5.35 14.39
CA ASP A 278 -37.16 -6.52 13.56
C ASP A 278 -38.33 -6.26 12.59
N ARG A 279 -39.17 -5.24 12.87
CA ARG A 279 -40.34 -4.88 12.07
C ARG A 279 -40.08 -3.79 11.03
N VAL A 280 -38.84 -3.29 10.94
CA VAL A 280 -38.45 -2.27 9.95
C VAL A 280 -38.49 -2.89 8.56
N THR A 281 -39.11 -2.19 7.61
CA THR A 281 -39.19 -2.63 6.21
C THR A 281 -38.75 -1.50 5.28
N THR A 282 -38.49 -1.79 4.01
CA THR A 282 -38.12 -0.74 3.02
C THR A 282 -39.22 0.28 2.75
N ARG A 283 -40.46 0.02 3.18
CA ARG A 283 -41.57 0.98 3.12
C ARG A 283 -41.79 1.74 4.43
N ASN A 284 -41.34 1.16 5.54
CA ASN A 284 -41.40 1.75 6.87
C ASN A 284 -39.98 1.79 7.44
N GLU A 285 -39.15 2.62 6.82
CA GLU A 285 -37.76 2.80 7.18
C GLU A 285 -37.63 3.68 8.43
N LYS A 286 -36.54 3.48 9.17
CA LYS A 286 -36.21 4.29 10.35
C LYS A 286 -34.93 5.05 10.05
N GLN A 287 -34.98 6.37 10.19
CA GLN A 287 -33.82 7.23 9.94
C GLN A 287 -32.66 6.88 10.90
N LEU A 288 -31.47 6.68 10.34
CA LEU A 288 -30.25 6.48 11.11
C LEU A 288 -29.89 7.79 11.83
N LYS A 289 -29.67 7.72 13.14
CA LYS A 289 -29.29 8.84 14.00
C LYS A 289 -27.79 8.79 14.24
N SER A 290 -27.16 9.95 14.30
CA SER A 290 -25.79 10.06 14.82
C SER A 290 -25.84 9.93 16.34
N ILE A 291 -25.27 8.86 16.86
CA ILE A 291 -25.16 8.57 18.29
C ILE A 291 -23.68 8.62 18.64
N LYS A 292 -23.30 9.60 19.45
CA LYS A 292 -21.93 9.75 19.92
C LYS A 292 -21.72 8.83 21.12
N ARG A 293 -21.06 7.69 20.88
CA ARG A 293 -20.54 6.79 21.92
C ARG A 293 -19.06 6.55 21.68
N ILE A 294 -18.32 6.27 22.74
CA ILE A 294 -16.90 5.94 22.68
C ILE A 294 -16.75 4.46 22.35
N PHE A 295 -16.06 4.18 21.25
CA PHE A 295 -15.67 2.83 20.82
C PHE A 295 -14.18 2.64 21.09
N HIS A 296 -13.83 1.56 21.78
CA HIS A 296 -12.46 1.21 22.11
C HIS A 296 -11.95 0.17 21.13
N THR A 297 -10.99 0.54 20.29
CA THR A 297 -10.35 -0.36 19.31
C THR A 297 -8.95 -0.76 19.78
N VAL A 298 -8.83 -1.15 21.06
CA VAL A 298 -7.56 -1.43 21.74
C VAL A 298 -6.84 -2.62 21.11
N THR A 299 -5.51 -2.52 21.04
CA THR A 299 -4.60 -3.52 20.51
C THR A 299 -4.28 -4.60 21.56
N THR A 300 -3.74 -5.74 21.13
CA THR A 300 -3.52 -6.89 22.04
C THR A 300 -2.51 -6.55 23.13
N THR A 301 -1.50 -5.73 22.81
CA THR A 301 -0.46 -5.35 23.79
C THR A 301 -0.90 -4.25 24.75
N ASP A 302 -1.82 -3.38 24.32
CA ASP A 302 -2.31 -2.29 25.17
C ASP A 302 -3.41 -2.75 26.14
N ASP A 303 -4.04 -3.89 25.85
CA ASP A 303 -5.04 -4.50 26.72
C ASP A 303 -4.44 -4.87 28.11
N PRO A 304 -4.94 -4.27 29.21
CA PRO A 304 -4.45 -4.56 30.56
C PRO A 304 -4.82 -5.96 31.06
N VAL A 305 -5.94 -6.52 30.61
CA VAL A 305 -6.41 -7.87 30.97
C VAL A 305 -5.52 -8.89 30.28
N ILE A 306 -5.24 -8.74 28.98
CA ILE A 306 -4.32 -9.62 28.26
C ILE A 306 -2.92 -9.55 28.86
N ARG A 307 -2.42 -8.36 29.23
CA ARG A 307 -1.12 -8.23 29.92
C ARG A 307 -1.08 -8.95 31.27
N LYS A 308 -2.19 -8.98 32.00
CA LYS A 308 -2.33 -9.72 33.27
C LYS A 308 -2.34 -11.23 33.01
N LEU A 309 -3.16 -11.70 32.06
CA LEU A 309 -3.26 -13.11 31.67
C LEU A 309 -1.94 -13.63 31.10
N ALA A 310 -1.23 -12.81 30.34
CA ALA A 310 0.08 -13.13 29.79
C ALA A 310 1.14 -13.38 30.87
N LYS A 311 0.92 -13.05 32.15
CA LYS A 311 1.82 -13.46 33.25
C LYS A 311 1.50 -14.85 33.78
N THR A 312 0.24 -15.26 33.73
CA THR A 312 -0.26 -16.48 34.38
C THR A 312 -0.41 -17.66 33.43
N GLN A 313 -1.00 -17.45 32.25
CA GLN A 313 -1.37 -18.53 31.32
C GLN A 313 -1.41 -18.07 29.86
N GLY A 314 -1.31 -19.02 28.94
CA GLY A 314 -1.36 -18.76 27.49
C GLY A 314 0.01 -18.53 26.85
N ASN A 315 0.10 -18.91 25.58
CA ASN A 315 1.26 -18.75 24.71
C ASN A 315 0.96 -17.93 23.46
N VAL A 316 -0.31 -17.78 23.07
CA VAL A 316 -0.74 -16.99 21.92
C VAL A 316 -1.86 -16.05 22.38
N PHE A 317 -1.70 -14.77 22.09
CA PHE A 317 -2.66 -13.71 22.43
C PHE A 317 -3.00 -12.92 21.17
N ALA A 318 -4.29 -12.65 20.98
CA ALA A 318 -4.82 -11.90 19.86
C ALA A 318 -6.22 -11.36 20.21
N THR A 319 -6.72 -10.42 19.41
CA THR A 319 -8.12 -9.99 19.44
C THR A 319 -8.93 -10.69 18.33
N ASP A 320 -10.25 -10.64 18.46
CA ASP A 320 -11.21 -11.21 17.51
C ASP A 320 -11.03 -10.63 16.09
N ALA A 321 -10.85 -9.31 15.96
CA ALA A 321 -10.65 -8.64 14.67
C ALA A 321 -9.40 -9.16 13.92
N ILE A 322 -8.33 -9.42 14.68
CA ILE A 322 -7.06 -9.94 14.14
C ILE A 322 -7.22 -11.40 13.73
N LEU A 323 -7.82 -12.24 14.58
CA LEU A 323 -8.04 -13.65 14.28
C LEU A 323 -9.04 -13.85 13.14
N ALA A 324 -10.12 -13.05 13.08
CA ALA A 324 -11.09 -13.09 11.99
C ALA A 324 -10.41 -12.81 10.64
N THR A 325 -9.51 -11.83 10.59
CA THR A 325 -8.70 -11.51 9.41
C THR A 325 -7.79 -12.67 9.01
N LEU A 326 -7.10 -13.30 9.97
CA LEU A 326 -6.25 -14.47 9.70
C LEU A 326 -7.06 -15.68 9.20
N MET A 327 -8.21 -15.97 9.81
CA MET A 327 -9.08 -17.09 9.41
C MET A 327 -9.70 -16.88 8.03
N CYS A 328 -10.01 -15.63 7.67
CA CYS A 328 -10.69 -15.27 6.42
C CYS A 328 -9.74 -14.74 5.33
N CYS A 329 -8.43 -14.86 5.51
CA CYS A 329 -7.39 -14.33 4.61
C CYS A 329 -7.56 -14.77 3.13
N THR A 330 -8.13 -15.96 2.87
CA THR A 330 -8.34 -16.46 1.51
C THR A 330 -9.38 -15.68 0.70
N ARG A 331 -10.13 -14.77 1.33
CA ARG A 331 -11.15 -13.93 0.70
C ARG A 331 -10.68 -12.48 0.48
N SER A 332 -9.58 -12.08 1.10
CA SER A 332 -9.11 -10.69 1.03
C SER A 332 -8.57 -10.39 -0.37
N VAL A 333 -8.94 -9.22 -0.88
CA VAL A 333 -8.45 -8.64 -2.13
C VAL A 333 -7.66 -7.36 -1.84
N ASN A 334 -8.11 -6.58 -0.87
CA ASN A 334 -7.38 -5.43 -0.37
C ASN A 334 -6.21 -5.86 0.51
N SER A 335 -5.17 -5.03 0.56
CA SER A 335 -3.99 -5.26 1.38
C SER A 335 -4.31 -5.02 2.85
N TRP A 336 -3.78 -5.88 3.71
CA TRP A 336 -3.85 -5.78 5.18
C TRP A 336 -2.56 -6.36 5.76
N ASP A 337 -2.25 -5.98 6.99
CA ASP A 337 -1.05 -6.43 7.69
C ASP A 337 -1.33 -6.57 9.19
N ILE A 338 -0.60 -7.48 9.82
CA ILE A 338 -0.68 -7.81 11.25
C ILE A 338 0.76 -7.87 11.77
N ILE A 339 0.99 -7.24 12.91
CA ILE A 339 2.26 -7.29 13.62
C ILE A 339 2.28 -8.54 14.50
N VAL A 340 3.35 -9.32 14.44
CA VAL A 340 3.54 -10.46 15.34
C VAL A 340 4.77 -10.20 16.21
N GLN A 341 4.55 -10.05 17.52
CA GLN A 341 5.62 -9.87 18.49
C GLN A 341 5.87 -11.19 19.23
N ARG A 342 7.09 -11.70 19.17
CA ARG A 342 7.51 -12.89 19.90
C ARG A 342 8.38 -12.50 21.09
N VAL A 343 7.90 -12.78 22.31
CA VAL A 343 8.63 -12.56 23.56
C VAL A 343 8.79 -13.90 24.28
N GLY A 344 9.98 -14.48 24.21
CA GLY A 344 10.24 -15.83 24.74
C GLY A 344 9.39 -16.89 24.03
N ASN A 345 8.54 -17.59 24.79
CA ASN A 345 7.59 -18.58 24.28
C ASN A 345 6.16 -18.05 24.11
N LYS A 346 5.99 -16.72 24.09
CA LYS A 346 4.69 -16.06 23.92
C LYS A 346 4.66 -15.30 22.60
N LEU A 347 3.55 -15.41 21.89
CA LEU A 347 3.23 -14.72 20.65
C LEU A 347 2.08 -13.76 20.89
N PHE A 348 2.28 -12.51 20.50
CA PHE A 348 1.25 -11.48 20.51
C PHE A 348 0.99 -11.07 19.07
N PHE A 349 -0.24 -11.29 18.61
CA PHE A 349 -0.69 -10.76 17.32
C PHE A 349 -1.33 -9.41 17.56
N ASP A 350 -0.90 -8.43 16.80
CA ASP A 350 -1.19 -7.03 17.05
C ASP A 350 -1.47 -6.28 15.76
N LYS A 351 -2.16 -5.14 15.85
CA LYS A 351 -2.45 -4.27 14.70
C LYS A 351 -1.72 -2.93 14.86
N ARG A 352 -1.48 -2.23 13.75
CA ARG A 352 -0.89 -0.88 13.78
C ARG A 352 -1.92 0.15 14.22
N ASP A 353 -1.56 1.01 15.17
CA ASP A 353 -2.44 2.08 15.67
C ASP A 353 -2.89 3.07 14.58
N ASN A 354 -2.01 3.35 13.62
CA ASN A 354 -2.27 4.31 12.54
C ASN A 354 -2.74 3.64 11.24
N SER A 355 -3.28 2.43 11.31
CA SER A 355 -3.77 1.71 10.13
C SER A 355 -5.28 1.82 9.97
N ASP A 356 -5.73 1.73 8.72
CA ASP A 356 -7.16 1.65 8.37
C ASP A 356 -7.72 0.22 8.62
N PHE A 357 -7.11 -0.56 9.53
CA PHE A 357 -7.43 -1.97 9.79
C PHE A 357 -8.85 -2.19 10.33
N ASP A 358 -9.33 -1.26 11.17
CA ASP A 358 -10.70 -1.32 11.72
C ASP A 358 -11.76 -0.80 10.73
N LEU A 359 -11.35 -0.26 9.57
CA LEU A 359 -12.31 0.21 8.58
C LEU A 359 -12.90 -0.97 7.80
N LEU A 360 -14.23 -0.95 7.67
CA LEU A 360 -14.94 -1.92 6.86
C LEU A 360 -14.77 -1.64 5.37
N THR A 361 -14.45 -2.67 4.59
CA THR A 361 -14.37 -2.55 3.13
C THR A 361 -15.77 -2.62 2.50
N VAL A 362 -15.98 -1.89 1.39
CA VAL A 362 -17.25 -1.87 0.66
C VAL A 362 -17.03 -2.34 -0.76
N SER A 363 -17.82 -3.33 -1.20
CA SER A 363 -17.76 -3.90 -2.56
C SER A 363 -16.37 -4.41 -2.97
N GLU A 364 -15.59 -4.93 -2.01
CA GLU A 364 -14.21 -5.39 -2.21
C GLU A 364 -14.10 -6.53 -3.24
N THR A 365 -14.96 -7.55 -3.13
CA THR A 365 -14.93 -8.76 -3.95
C THR A 365 -15.84 -8.67 -5.18
N ALA A 366 -16.30 -7.47 -5.55
CA ALA A 366 -17.09 -7.27 -6.76
C ALA A 366 -16.20 -7.46 -8.00
N ASN A 367 -16.80 -7.86 -9.13
CA ASN A 367 -16.09 -7.96 -10.41
C ASN A 367 -15.44 -6.61 -10.80
N GLU A 368 -16.13 -5.52 -10.48
CA GLU A 368 -15.65 -4.15 -10.66
C GLU A 368 -15.74 -3.42 -9.31
N PRO A 369 -14.67 -3.44 -8.50
CA PRO A 369 -14.65 -2.73 -7.22
C PRO A 369 -14.55 -1.21 -7.45
N PRO A 370 -14.90 -0.38 -6.45
CA PRO A 370 -14.78 1.08 -6.55
C PRO A 370 -13.33 1.51 -6.87
N GLN A 371 -13.17 2.43 -7.83
CA GLN A 371 -11.86 2.96 -8.27
C GLN A 371 -11.79 4.50 -8.28
N ASP A 372 -12.81 5.14 -7.71
CA ASP A 372 -12.89 6.59 -7.65
C ASP A 372 -11.80 7.16 -6.73
N GLU A 373 -11.22 8.29 -7.13
CA GLU A 373 -10.06 8.88 -6.48
C GLU A 373 -10.39 10.16 -5.71
N GLY A 374 -9.54 10.50 -4.75
CA GLY A 374 -9.53 11.79 -4.07
C GLY A 374 -10.83 12.08 -3.32
N ASN A 375 -11.41 13.26 -3.59
CA ASN A 375 -12.57 13.79 -2.87
C ASN A 375 -13.92 13.30 -3.43
N SER A 376 -13.94 12.24 -4.26
CA SER A 376 -15.19 11.60 -4.66
C SER A 376 -15.87 10.95 -3.46
N PHE A 377 -17.19 11.08 -3.35
CA PHE A 377 -17.97 10.39 -2.33
C PHE A 377 -17.81 8.86 -2.43
N ASN A 378 -17.64 8.33 -3.64
CA ASN A 378 -17.53 6.89 -3.89
C ASN A 378 -16.07 6.39 -3.89
N SER A 379 -15.12 7.18 -3.38
CA SER A 379 -13.75 6.67 -3.23
C SER A 379 -13.73 5.52 -2.20
N PRO A 380 -12.90 4.47 -2.38
CA PRO A 380 -12.85 3.34 -1.46
C PRO A 380 -12.65 3.75 0.01
N ARG A 381 -11.80 4.75 0.24
CA ARG A 381 -11.51 5.28 1.58
C ARG A 381 -12.74 5.98 2.19
N ASN A 382 -13.43 6.82 1.43
CA ASN A 382 -14.62 7.52 1.94
C ASN A 382 -15.77 6.55 2.23
N LEU A 383 -15.98 5.57 1.34
CA LEU A 383 -16.97 4.51 1.55
C LEU A 383 -16.64 3.66 2.78
N ALA A 384 -15.36 3.35 3.02
CA ALA A 384 -14.95 2.58 4.19
C ALA A 384 -15.17 3.36 5.51
N MET A 385 -14.82 4.65 5.53
CA MET A 385 -15.11 5.53 6.67
C MET A 385 -16.62 5.66 6.91
N GLU A 386 -17.41 5.85 5.85
CA GLU A 386 -18.86 5.96 5.94
C GLU A 386 -19.50 4.65 6.44
N ALA A 387 -19.11 3.50 5.89
CA ALA A 387 -19.63 2.20 6.30
C ALA A 387 -19.31 1.90 7.77
N THR A 388 -18.10 2.20 8.21
CA THR A 388 -17.68 2.03 9.61
C THR A 388 -18.47 2.95 10.53
N TYR A 389 -18.66 4.21 10.12
CA TYR A 389 -19.49 5.17 10.85
C TYR A 389 -20.95 4.71 10.94
N ILE A 390 -21.54 4.20 9.86
CA ILE A 390 -22.90 3.64 9.85
C ILE A 390 -22.98 2.44 10.81
N ASN A 391 -21.99 1.54 10.77
CA ASN A 391 -21.96 0.36 11.63
C ASN A 391 -21.91 0.73 13.11
N HIS A 392 -21.04 1.68 13.49
CA HIS A 392 -20.96 2.19 14.85
C HIS A 392 -22.29 2.78 15.31
N ASN A 393 -22.92 3.66 14.51
CA ASN A 393 -24.21 4.26 14.87
C ASN A 393 -25.33 3.22 14.98
N PHE A 394 -25.43 2.32 14.00
CA PHE A 394 -26.49 1.32 13.97
C PHE A 394 -26.38 0.34 15.14
N SER A 395 -25.15 -0.06 15.52
CA SER A 395 -24.89 -0.95 16.66
C SER A 395 -25.46 -0.43 17.98
N GLN A 396 -25.55 0.89 18.15
CA GLN A 396 -26.09 1.52 19.36
C GLN A 396 -27.56 1.92 19.17
N GLN A 397 -27.96 2.30 17.96
CA GLN A 397 -29.32 2.74 17.66
C GLN A 397 -30.36 1.63 17.83
N CYS A 398 -29.99 0.38 17.55
CA CYS A 398 -30.87 -0.77 17.67
C CYS A 398 -31.06 -1.26 19.12
N LEU A 399 -30.42 -0.60 20.09
CA LEU A 399 -30.49 -0.92 21.51
C LEU A 399 -31.46 0.00 22.25
N ARG A 400 -31.98 -0.48 23.38
CA ARG A 400 -32.81 0.30 24.30
C ARG A 400 -31.95 1.22 25.15
N MET A 401 -31.58 2.37 24.57
CA MET A 401 -30.79 3.39 25.24
C MET A 401 -31.48 3.89 26.52
N GLY A 402 -30.74 3.95 27.63
CA GLY A 402 -31.24 4.39 28.94
C GLY A 402 -32.05 3.34 29.70
N GLY A 403 -32.18 2.12 29.17
CA GLY A 403 -32.77 0.99 29.87
C GLY A 403 -31.78 0.28 30.82
N GLU A 404 -32.26 -0.80 31.43
CA GLU A 404 -31.41 -1.71 32.20
C GLU A 404 -30.33 -2.35 31.32
N ARG A 405 -29.12 -2.52 31.88
CA ARG A 405 -27.99 -3.18 31.20
C ARG A 405 -27.69 -4.51 31.87
N HIS A 406 -27.44 -5.53 31.07
CA HIS A 406 -26.85 -6.78 31.54
C HIS A 406 -25.37 -6.55 31.86
N LYS A 407 -25.00 -6.61 33.14
CA LYS A 407 -23.63 -6.38 33.62
C LYS A 407 -22.90 -7.71 33.79
N PHE A 408 -21.64 -7.76 33.39
CA PHE A 408 -20.76 -8.88 33.69
C PHE A 408 -20.10 -8.72 35.08
N PRO A 409 -19.47 -9.78 35.63
CA PRO A 409 -18.80 -9.70 36.93
C PRO A 409 -17.73 -8.59 36.98
N ASN A 410 -16.99 -8.39 35.89
CA ASN A 410 -15.97 -7.36 35.80
C ASN A 410 -16.45 -6.16 34.97
N PRO A 411 -16.06 -4.93 35.33
CA PRO A 411 -16.36 -3.74 34.52
C PRO A 411 -15.56 -3.73 33.21
N ASN A 412 -15.86 -2.78 32.33
CA ASN A 412 -15.06 -2.56 31.12
C ASN A 412 -13.64 -2.10 31.51
N PRO A 413 -12.57 -2.81 31.11
CA PRO A 413 -11.20 -2.51 31.54
C PRO A 413 -10.59 -1.26 30.88
N PHE A 414 -11.27 -0.68 29.88
CA PHE A 414 -10.78 0.46 29.10
C PHE A 414 -11.35 1.81 29.56
N VAL A 415 -12.14 1.80 30.63
CA VAL A 415 -12.87 2.99 31.10
C VAL A 415 -12.52 3.21 32.57
N GLU A 416 -12.18 4.45 32.92
CA GLU A 416 -11.97 4.85 34.31
C GLU A 416 -13.29 4.90 35.08
N GLU A 417 -13.28 4.62 36.38
CA GLU A 417 -14.50 4.55 37.20
C GLU A 417 -15.31 5.85 37.21
N ASP A 418 -14.63 6.99 37.01
CA ASP A 418 -15.20 8.34 37.00
C ASP A 418 -15.82 8.75 35.64
N THR A 419 -15.67 7.93 34.60
CA THR A 419 -16.23 8.22 33.29
C THR A 419 -17.72 7.87 33.25
N ASP A 420 -18.53 8.79 32.71
CA ASP A 420 -19.97 8.57 32.54
C ASP A 420 -20.24 7.33 31.67
N LYS A 421 -20.74 6.26 32.31
CA LYS A 421 -21.06 4.97 31.65
C LYS A 421 -22.10 5.11 30.53
N SER A 422 -22.81 6.25 30.45
CA SER A 422 -23.73 6.59 29.38
C SER A 422 -23.02 6.96 28.07
N GLU A 423 -21.76 7.39 28.10
CA GLU A 423 -21.01 7.79 26.91
C GLU A 423 -20.29 6.61 26.23
N VAL A 424 -20.07 5.52 26.95
CA VAL A 424 -19.40 4.33 26.43
C VAL A 424 -20.38 3.48 25.61
N ALA A 425 -19.93 2.93 24.49
CA ALA A 425 -20.72 2.01 23.69
C ALA A 425 -21.07 0.74 24.50
N SER A 426 -22.24 0.16 24.23
CA SER A 426 -22.64 -1.11 24.80
C SER A 426 -21.79 -2.24 24.20
N VAL A 427 -20.86 -2.78 24.98
CA VAL A 427 -19.92 -3.83 24.58
C VAL A 427 -19.55 -4.72 25.78
N ALA A 428 -19.30 -6.00 25.51
CA ALA A 428 -18.77 -6.94 26.47
C ALA A 428 -17.62 -7.72 25.85
N TYR A 429 -16.59 -7.98 26.66
CA TYR A 429 -15.40 -8.74 26.31
C TYR A 429 -15.42 -10.05 27.09
N ARG A 430 -15.00 -11.15 26.45
CA ARG A 430 -14.98 -12.50 27.04
C ARG A 430 -13.68 -13.20 26.71
#